data_AF-A0A9R1J0G2-F1
#
_entry.id   AF-A0A9R1J0G2-F1
#
_cell.length_a   1.000
_cell.length_b   1.000
_cell.length_c   1.000
_cell.angle_alpha   90.00
_cell.angle_beta   90.00
_cell.angle_gamma   90.00
#
_symmetry.space_group_name_H-M   'P 1'
#
loop_
_entity.id
_entity.type
_entity.pdbx_description
1 polymer ?
#
loop_
_entity_poly.entity_id
_entity_poly.type
_entity_poly.pdbx_seq_one_letter_code
_entity_poly.pdbx_strand_id
1 'polypeptide(L)'
;MQLWSLEGAAEIIGDKCIIDRLDTRTHERGHTKTFACWVWVWDVANIPTRRIIWRAKHGAGRVEAMLGHSRPSREVAPPPGVRRHDMLVHVNRVEDWTPPSPRPFGFA
;
A
#
# COMPACT_ATOMS: atom_id res chain seq x y z
N MET A 1 3.93 8.94 -4.18
CA MET A 1 2.94 7.88 -4.03
C MET A 1 1.80 8.14 -4.99
N GLN A 2 1.76 7.38 -6.08
CA GLN A 2 0.58 7.26 -6.91
C GLN A 2 -0.20 6.07 -6.37
N LEU A 3 -1.39 6.29 -5.80
CA LEU A 3 -2.26 5.21 -5.31
C LEU A 3 -2.79 4.31 -6.43
N TRP A 4 -2.58 4.76 -7.67
CA TRP A 4 -3.04 4.17 -8.92
C TRP A 4 -2.00 3.21 -9.53
N SER A 5 -1.03 2.76 -8.73
CA SER A 5 -0.09 1.71 -9.11
C SER A 5 -0.11 0.58 -8.08
N LEU A 6 0.28 -0.62 -8.51
CA LEU A 6 0.39 -1.79 -7.62
C LEU A 6 1.42 -1.54 -6.52
N GLU A 7 2.54 -0.90 -6.84
CA GLU A 7 3.58 -0.54 -5.86
C GLU A 7 3.04 0.44 -4.81
N GLY A 8 2.28 1.44 -5.23
CA GLY A 8 1.68 2.41 -4.31
C GLY A 8 0.60 1.79 -3.42
N ALA A 9 -0.19 0.85 -3.94
CA ALA A 9 -1.14 0.09 -3.14
C ALA A 9 -0.42 -0.81 -2.13
N ALA A 10 0.65 -1.50 -2.55
CA ALA A 10 1.45 -2.38 -1.69
C ALA A 10 2.16 -1.60 -0.57
N GLU A 11 2.73 -0.43 -0.87
CA GLU A 11 3.37 0.46 0.11
C GLU A 11 2.41 0.83 1.25
N ILE A 12 1.12 0.92 0.95
CA ILE A 12 0.10 1.41 1.86
C ILE A 12 -0.59 0.31 2.66
N ILE A 13 -1.05 -0.73 1.98
CA ILE A 13 -1.73 -1.83 2.66
C ILE A 13 -0.71 -2.60 3.52
N GLY A 14 0.54 -2.65 3.06
CA GLY A 14 1.64 -3.29 3.75
C GLY A 14 1.75 -4.78 3.44
N ASP A 15 2.48 -5.47 4.29
CA ASP A 15 2.94 -6.86 4.14
C ASP A 15 1.90 -7.93 4.53
N LYS A 16 0.66 -7.54 4.87
CA LYS A 16 -0.39 -8.46 5.34
C LYS A 16 -1.14 -9.17 4.22
N CYS A 17 -0.99 -8.71 2.97
CA CYS A 17 -1.64 -9.30 1.81
C CYS A 17 -0.80 -9.08 0.55
N ILE A 18 -1.08 -9.88 -0.49
CA ILE A 18 -0.48 -9.70 -1.81
C ILE A 18 -1.45 -8.90 -2.67
N ILE A 19 -1.00 -7.78 -3.24
CA ILE A 19 -1.82 -7.01 -4.19
C ILE A 19 -1.89 -7.78 -5.50
N ASP A 20 -3.10 -8.14 -5.93
CA ASP A 20 -3.35 -8.87 -7.17
C ASP A 20 -3.44 -7.91 -8.36
N ARG A 21 -4.45 -7.04 -8.33
CA ARG A 21 -4.73 -6.07 -9.39
C ARG A 21 -5.50 -4.88 -8.84
N LEU A 22 -5.38 -3.75 -9.52
CA LEU A 22 -6.24 -2.59 -9.25
C LEU A 22 -7.62 -2.80 -9.88
N ASP A 23 -8.65 -2.29 -9.21
CA ASP A 23 -10.00 -2.21 -9.77
C ASP A 23 -10.03 -1.21 -10.94
N THR A 24 -10.85 -1.45 -11.96
CA THR A 24 -10.96 -0.56 -13.13
C THR A 24 -11.35 0.86 -12.74
N ARG A 25 -12.18 1.03 -11.69
CA ARG A 25 -12.57 2.34 -11.15
C ARG A 25 -11.39 3.14 -10.60
N THR A 26 -10.32 2.46 -10.16
CA THR A 26 -9.08 3.10 -9.72
C THR A 26 -8.34 3.73 -10.91
N HIS A 27 -8.38 3.09 -12.08
CA HIS A 27 -7.71 3.59 -13.29
C HIS A 27 -8.38 4.82 -13.88
N GLU A 28 -9.68 4.99 -13.67
CA GLU A 28 -10.45 6.16 -14.12
C GLU A 28 -10.00 7.46 -13.44
N ARG A 29 -9.23 7.38 -12.34
CA ARG A 29 -8.66 8.52 -11.60
C ARG A 29 -9.70 9.59 -11.20
N GLY A 30 -11.00 9.26 -11.22
CA GLY A 30 -12.10 10.20 -11.02
C GLY A 30 -12.13 10.85 -9.63
N HIS A 31 -11.51 10.20 -8.63
CA HIS A 31 -11.33 10.76 -7.29
C HIS A 31 -9.95 10.43 -6.74
N THR A 32 -9.11 11.44 -6.52
CA THR A 32 -7.72 11.25 -6.07
C THR A 32 -7.56 10.75 -4.62
N LYS A 33 -8.67 10.57 -3.90
CA LYS A 33 -8.70 10.23 -2.46
C LYS A 33 -9.05 8.76 -2.18
N THR A 34 -9.50 8.02 -3.19
CA THR A 34 -10.00 6.66 -3.04
C THR A 34 -9.44 5.77 -4.13
N PHE A 35 -8.99 4.57 -3.78
CA PHE A 35 -8.64 3.53 -4.73
C PHE A 35 -9.25 2.20 -4.27
N ALA A 36 -9.45 1.28 -5.19
CA ALA A 36 -9.88 -0.08 -4.97
C ALA A 36 -8.90 -1.06 -5.63
N CYS A 37 -8.66 -2.19 -4.98
CA CYS A 37 -7.80 -3.26 -5.48
C CYS A 37 -8.29 -4.61 -4.97
N TRP A 38 -7.89 -5.66 -5.67
CA TRP A 38 -8.00 -7.03 -5.23
C TRP A 38 -6.73 -7.44 -4.51
N VAL A 39 -6.88 -8.19 -3.41
CA VAL A 39 -5.77 -8.69 -2.62
C VAL A 39 -5.97 -10.16 -2.30
N TRP A 40 -4.87 -10.91 -2.28
CA TRP A 40 -4.82 -12.25 -1.71
C TRP A 40 -4.47 -12.15 -0.23
N VAL A 41 -5.26 -12.80 0.61
CA VAL A 41 -5.06 -12.85 2.05
C VAL A 41 -5.36 -14.25 2.55
N TRP A 42 -4.59 -14.71 3.54
CA TRP A 42 -4.83 -16.00 4.18
C TRP A 42 -6.09 -15.99 5.05
N ASP A 43 -6.36 -14.86 5.70
CA ASP A 43 -7.52 -14.64 6.55
C ASP A 43 -7.94 -13.16 6.44
N VAL A 44 -9.23 -12.92 6.15
CA VAL A 44 -9.82 -11.58 5.99
C VAL A 44 -9.64 -10.74 7.26
N ALA A 45 -9.56 -11.36 8.44
CA ALA A 45 -9.29 -10.65 9.69
C ALA A 45 -7.92 -9.96 9.72
N ASN A 46 -6.97 -10.36 8.86
CA ASN A 46 -5.67 -9.72 8.73
C ASN A 46 -5.69 -8.42 7.91
N ILE A 47 -6.80 -8.12 7.22
CA ILE A 47 -6.93 -6.87 6.48
C ILE A 47 -7.12 -5.73 7.48
N PRO A 48 -6.20 -4.76 7.55
CA PRO A 48 -6.32 -3.65 8.49
C PRO A 48 -7.53 -2.79 8.12
N THR A 49 -8.38 -2.43 9.07
CA THR A 49 -9.52 -1.52 8.85
C THR A 49 -9.11 -0.06 8.78
N ARG A 50 -8.01 0.29 9.45
CA ARG A 50 -7.41 1.63 9.45
C ARG A 50 -5.89 1.53 9.41
N ARG A 51 -5.24 2.41 8.64
CA ARG A 51 -3.80 2.59 8.63
C ARG A 51 -3.44 4.07 8.75
N ILE A 52 -2.34 4.35 9.46
CA ILE A 52 -1.75 5.68 9.52
C ILE A 52 -0.51 5.68 8.64
N ILE A 53 -0.45 6.61 7.71
CA ILE A 53 0.63 6.73 6.74
C ILE A 53 1.32 8.08 6.94
N TRP A 54 2.63 8.05 7.01
CA TRP A 54 3.49 9.21 7.17
C TRP A 54 4.17 9.51 5.83
N ARG A 55 3.89 10.69 5.26
CA ARG A 55 4.43 11.08 3.96
C ARG A 55 5.40 12.23 4.10
N ALA A 56 6.68 11.98 3.80
CA ALA A 56 7.64 13.05 3.60
C ALA A 56 7.53 13.64 2.18
N LYS A 57 7.99 14.89 2.00
CA LYS A 57 8.19 15.45 0.65
C LYS A 57 9.21 14.59 -0.11
N HIS A 58 9.05 14.50 -1.43
CA HIS A 58 10.05 13.83 -2.26
C HIS A 58 11.42 14.52 -2.08
N GLY A 59 12.49 13.73 -1.91
CA GLY A 59 13.83 14.26 -1.63
C GLY A 59 14.06 14.70 -0.18
N ALA A 60 13.08 14.58 0.72
CA ALA A 60 13.30 14.88 2.13
C ALA A 60 14.35 13.93 2.73
N GLY A 61 15.41 14.49 3.32
CA GLY A 61 16.55 13.74 3.83
C GLY A 61 17.57 13.29 2.78
N ARG A 62 17.36 13.60 1.48
CA ARG A 62 18.42 13.43 0.47
C ARG A 62 19.29 14.69 0.44
N VAL A 63 20.60 14.47 0.55
CA VAL A 63 21.60 15.50 0.23
C VAL A 63 21.70 15.54 -1.30
N GLU A 64 21.39 16.68 -1.91
CA GLU A 64 21.63 16.88 -3.35
C GLU A 64 23.12 16.63 -3.64
N ALA A 65 23.41 15.89 -4.71
CA ALA A 65 24.78 15.53 -5.08
C ALA A 65 25.60 16.82 -5.32
N MET A 66 26.49 17.16 -4.39
CA MET A 66 27.33 18.35 -4.51
C MET A 66 28.51 18.07 -5.46
N LEU A 67 28.46 18.67 -6.66
CA LEU A 67 29.67 18.86 -7.47
C LEU A 67 30.51 19.98 -6.82
N GLY A 68 31.71 19.65 -6.32
CA GLY A 68 32.72 20.67 -5.97
C GLY A 68 32.58 21.37 -4.62
N HIS A 69 32.56 20.58 -3.53
CA HIS A 69 32.94 20.93 -2.15
C HIS A 69 32.05 21.81 -1.26
N SER A 70 31.97 21.42 0.03
CA SER A 70 32.13 22.25 1.26
C SER A 70 32.30 21.34 2.51
N ARG A 71 32.94 21.85 3.58
CA ARG A 71 33.22 21.17 4.88
C ARG A 71 31.95 20.51 5.47
N PRO A 72 32.06 19.47 6.33
CA PRO A 72 30.89 18.84 6.93
C PRO A 72 30.15 19.88 7.78
N SER A 73 29.03 20.36 7.25
CA SER A 73 28.07 21.15 8.01
C SER A 73 27.63 20.32 9.21
N ARG A 74 27.81 20.86 10.42
CA ARG A 74 27.31 20.26 11.67
C ARG A 74 25.84 20.60 11.91
N GLU A 75 25.21 21.27 10.95
CA GLU A 75 23.83 21.69 11.01
C GLU A 75 22.94 20.46 10.84
N VAL A 76 22.17 20.15 11.88
CA VAL A 76 21.22 19.04 11.86
C VAL A 76 20.14 19.41 10.85
N ALA A 77 19.96 18.57 9.83
CA ALA A 77 18.91 18.79 8.84
C ALA A 77 17.56 18.97 9.56
N PRO A 78 16.78 20.01 9.22
CA PRO A 78 15.47 20.19 9.84
C PRO A 78 14.63 18.93 9.62
N PRO A 79 13.79 18.54 10.61
CA PRO A 79 12.97 17.36 10.51
C PRO A 79 12.21 17.38 9.18
N PRO A 80 12.20 16.28 8.42
CA PRO A 80 11.49 16.25 7.16
C PRO A 80 10.04 16.64 7.44
N GLY A 81 9.49 17.58 6.67
CA GLY A 81 8.10 17.99 6.81
C GLY A 81 7.20 16.81 6.44
N VAL A 82 6.85 15.97 7.42
CA VAL A 82 6.04 14.78 7.23
C VAL A 82 4.56 15.11 7.43
N ARG A 83 3.73 14.70 6.49
CA ARG A 83 2.27 14.80 6.59
C ARG A 83 1.69 13.45 7.00
N ARG A 84 0.87 13.45 8.04
CA ARG A 84 0.09 12.30 8.46
C ARG A 84 -1.17 12.17 7.60
N HIS A 85 -1.47 10.95 7.17
CA HIS A 85 -2.70 10.59 6.49
C HIS A 85 -3.30 9.38 7.20
N ASP A 86 -4.59 9.43 7.47
CA ASP A 86 -5.33 8.29 7.98
C ASP A 86 -6.08 7.66 6.80
N MET A 87 -5.80 6.39 6.55
CA MET A 87 -6.47 5.59 5.54
C MET A 87 -7.51 4.69 6.21
N LEU A 88 -8.67 4.61 5.59
CA LEU A 88 -9.73 3.65 5.92
C LEU A 88 -9.79 2.60 4.81
N VAL A 89 -9.91 1.34 5.21
CA VAL A 89 -10.04 0.20 4.31
C VAL A 89 -11.42 -0.39 4.50
N HIS A 90 -12.14 -0.53 3.39
CA HIS A 90 -13.44 -1.18 3.36
C HIS A 90 -13.35 -2.43 2.47
N VAL A 91 -13.75 -3.58 3.02
CA VAL A 91 -13.84 -4.83 2.27
C VAL A 91 -15.21 -4.88 1.59
N ASN A 92 -15.22 -4.69 0.26
CA ASN A 92 -16.45 -4.68 -0.53
C ASN A 92 -16.90 -6.09 -0.96
N ARG A 93 -15.94 -6.99 -1.21
CA ARG A 93 -16.20 -8.37 -1.67
C ARG A 93 -15.09 -9.30 -1.18
N VAL A 94 -15.47 -10.53 -0.86
CA VAL A 94 -14.57 -11.62 -0.52
C VAL A 94 -14.90 -12.81 -1.41
N GLU A 95 -13.88 -13.44 -1.97
CA GLU A 95 -14.00 -14.70 -2.70
C GLU A 95 -13.21 -15.76 -1.95
N ASP A 96 -13.87 -16.86 -1.61
CA ASP A 96 -13.21 -18.00 -0.97
C ASP A 96 -12.64 -18.91 -2.07
N TRP A 97 -11.31 -19.03 -2.08
CA TRP A 97 -10.55 -19.87 -3.01
C TRP A 97 -10.07 -21.17 -2.35
N THR A 98 -10.61 -21.53 -1.18
CA THR A 98 -10.32 -22.80 -0.52
C THR A 98 -10.71 -23.94 -1.45
N PRO A 99 -9.77 -24.85 -1.81
CA PRO A 99 -10.10 -25.98 -2.65
C PRO A 99 -11.21 -26.82 -2.01
N PRO A 100 -12.23 -27.23 -2.77
CA PRO A 100 -13.28 -28.07 -2.22
C PRO A 100 -12.68 -29.39 -1.74
N SER A 101 -13.17 -29.90 -0.60
CA SER A 101 -12.74 -31.18 -0.07
C SER A 101 -12.98 -32.30 -1.11
N PRO A 102 -12.05 -33.27 -1.25
CA PRO A 102 -12.28 -34.43 -2.11
C PRO A 102 -13.57 -35.11 -1.68
N ARG A 103 -14.50 -35.32 -2.62
CA ARG A 103 -15.69 -36.12 -2.32
C ARG A 103 -15.21 -37.55 -2.01
N PRO A 104 -15.66 -38.18 -0.92
CA PRO A 104 -15.34 -39.58 -0.68
C PRO A 104 -15.82 -40.39 -1.89
N PHE A 105 -14.91 -41.16 -2.49
CA PHE A 105 -15.27 -42.13 -3.52
C PHE A 105 -16.25 -43.13 -2.90
N GLY A 106 -17.52 -43.02 -3.26
CA GLY A 106 -18.51 -44.04 -2.95
C GLY A 106 -18.18 -45.29 -3.76
N PHE A 107 -17.75 -46.35 -3.10
CA PHE A 107 -17.77 -47.69 -3.68
C PHE A 107 -19.25 -48.09 -3.78
N ALA A 108 -19.74 -48.21 -5.02
CA ALA A 108 -21.00 -48.84 -5.34
C ALA A 108 -20.83 -50.37 -5.40
#